data_AF-C8PBM1-F1
#
_entry.id   AF-C8PBM1-F1
#
_cell.length_a   1.000
_cell.length_b   1.000
_cell.length_c   1.000
_cell.angle_alpha   90.00
_cell.angle_beta   90.00
_cell.angle_gamma   90.00
#
_symmetry.space_group_name_H-M   'P 1'
#
loop_
_entity.id
_entity.type
_entity.pdbx_description
1 polymer ?
#
loop_
_entity_poly.entity_id
_entity_poly.type
_entity_poly.pdbx_seq_one_letter_code
_entity_poly.pdbx_strand_id
1 'polypeptide(L)'
;MITEFDSIPYSNAGRGLQCLLKTELALNNINTNKDKIILIEEPENHLSYSNMNNLSDIIQVNSNKKSSQIIISTHSSFVLNK
;
A
#
# COMPACT_ATOMS: atom_id res chain seq x y z
N MET A 1 -7.57 -0.74 -22.75
CA MET A 1 -6.23 -0.97 -22.18
C MET A 1 -6.39 -1.93 -21.02
N ILE A 2 -5.63 -3.02 -20.99
CA ILE A 2 -5.64 -3.99 -19.88
C ILE A 2 -4.44 -3.64 -19.01
N THR A 3 -4.64 -3.45 -17.70
CA THR A 3 -3.53 -3.25 -16.76
C THR A 3 -2.89 -4.60 -16.49
N GLU A 4 -1.58 -4.72 -16.70
CA GLU A 4 -0.83 -5.95 -16.50
C GLU A 4 0.40 -5.70 -15.62
N PHE A 5 0.80 -6.72 -14.88
CA PHE A 5 2.04 -6.77 -14.13
C PHE A 5 2.78 -8.04 -14.53
N ASP A 6 4.02 -7.91 -14.97
CA ASP A 6 4.84 -9.04 -15.45
C ASP A 6 4.15 -9.89 -16.53
N SER A 7 3.51 -9.22 -17.50
CA SER A 7 2.70 -9.85 -18.57
C SER A 7 1.48 -10.64 -18.06
N ILE A 8 1.12 -10.51 -16.78
CA ILE A 8 -0.07 -11.13 -16.19
C ILE A 8 -1.14 -10.03 -16.05
N PRO A 9 -2.37 -10.22 -16.58
CA PRO A 9 -3.45 -9.29 -16.35
C PRO A 9 -3.68 -9.07 -14.86
N TYR A 10 -3.86 -7.82 -14.44
CA TYR A 10 -4.04 -7.47 -13.02
C TYR A 10 -5.19 -8.25 -12.37
N SER A 11 -6.27 -8.49 -13.12
CA SER A 11 -7.40 -9.33 -12.70
C SER A 11 -7.02 -10.76 -12.34
N ASN A 12 -5.94 -11.26 -12.93
CA ASN A 12 -5.43 -12.62 -12.77
C ASN A 12 -4.27 -12.70 -11.76
N ALA A 13 -3.77 -11.56 -11.26
CA ALA A 13 -2.78 -11.52 -10.20
C ALA A 13 -3.37 -12.00 -8.86
N GLY A 14 -2.54 -12.59 -7.99
CA GLY A 14 -2.98 -12.97 -6.65
C GLY A 14 -3.45 -11.77 -5.82
N ARG A 15 -4.45 -11.96 -4.93
CA ARG A 15 -5.05 -10.88 -4.12
C ARG A 15 -4.03 -10.08 -3.32
N GLY A 16 -2.99 -10.72 -2.78
CA GLY A 16 -1.95 -10.02 -2.04
C GLY A 16 -1.12 -9.09 -2.92
N LEU A 17 -0.74 -9.53 -4.13
CA LEU A 17 -0.04 -8.69 -5.10
C LEU A 17 -0.94 -7.54 -5.59
N GLN A 18 -2.22 -7.84 -5.84
CA GLN A 18 -3.22 -6.83 -6.19
C GLN A 18 -3.35 -5.75 -5.11
N CYS A 19 -3.30 -6.14 -3.83
CA CYS A 19 -3.35 -5.24 -2.68
C CYS A 19 -2.11 -4.34 -2.63
N LEU A 20 -0.91 -4.94 -2.71
CA LEU A 20 0.36 -4.19 -2.75
C LEU A 20 0.38 -3.16 -3.88
N LEU A 21 0.06 -3.57 -5.11
CA LEU A 21 0.05 -2.69 -6.28
C LEU A 21 -0.95 -1.53 -6.12
N LYS A 22 -2.15 -1.79 -5.59
CA LYS A 22 -3.14 -0.74 -5.32
C LYS A 22 -2.61 0.28 -4.34
N THR A 23 -2.05 -0.19 -3.23
CA THR A 23 -1.50 0.69 -2.18
C THR A 23 -0.35 1.53 -2.72
N GLU A 24 0.58 0.93 -3.45
CA GLU A 24 1.72 1.63 -4.05
C GLU A 24 1.28 2.69 -5.06
N LEU A 25 0.38 2.33 -5.99
CA LEU A 25 -0.16 3.28 -6.98
C LEU A 25 -0.93 4.42 -6.32
N ALA A 26 -1.74 4.12 -5.30
CA ALA A 26 -2.45 5.13 -4.53
C ALA A 26 -1.47 6.10 -3.89
N LEU A 27 -0.44 5.58 -3.19
CA LEU A 27 0.55 6.40 -2.48
C LEU A 27 1.44 7.23 -3.41
N ASN A 28 1.77 6.71 -4.59
CA ASN A 28 2.53 7.43 -5.61
C ASN A 28 1.74 8.56 -6.27
N ASN A 29 0.41 8.43 -6.34
CA ASN A 29 -0.48 9.44 -6.94
C ASN A 29 -0.85 10.58 -5.99
N ILE A 30 -0.45 10.51 -4.72
CA ILE A 30 -0.76 11.54 -3.71
C ILE A 30 -0.05 12.84 -4.06
N ASN A 31 -0.85 13.90 -4.18
CA ASN A 31 -0.34 15.24 -4.34
C ASN A 31 -0.14 15.85 -2.94
N THR A 32 1.09 15.82 -2.46
CA THR A 32 1.46 16.23 -1.10
C THR A 32 1.10 17.69 -0.79
N ASN A 33 0.85 18.55 -1.79
CA ASN A 33 0.40 19.92 -1.59
C ASN A 33 -1.13 20.06 -1.39
N LYS A 34 -1.91 19.04 -1.76
CA LYS A 34 -3.37 19.01 -1.65
C LYS A 34 -3.86 18.00 -0.61
N ASP A 35 -3.25 16.84 -0.58
CA ASP A 35 -3.69 15.69 0.20
C ASP A 35 -3.01 15.72 1.57
N LYS A 36 -3.71 16.30 2.56
CA LYS A 36 -3.18 16.45 3.92
C LYS A 36 -3.34 15.21 4.78
N ILE A 37 -4.31 14.36 4.49
CA ILE A 37 -4.64 13.15 5.26
C ILE A 37 -4.89 12.00 4.29
N ILE A 38 -4.28 10.86 4.56
CA ILE A 38 -4.38 9.62 3.80
C ILE A 38 -4.84 8.53 4.76
N LEU A 39 -5.93 7.85 4.43
CA LEU A 39 -6.45 6.74 5.21
C LEU A 39 -6.21 5.43 4.45
N ILE A 40 -5.61 4.46 5.13
CA ILE A 40 -5.37 3.12 4.60
C ILE A 40 -5.98 2.10 5.56
N GLU A 41 -7.07 1.46 5.12
CA GLU A 41 -7.78 0.49 5.95
C GLU A 41 -7.31 -0.94 5.67
N GLU A 42 -6.94 -1.67 6.72
CA GLU A 42 -6.49 -3.07 6.71
C GLU A 42 -5.55 -3.45 5.54
N PRO A 43 -4.46 -2.72 5.31
CA PRO A 43 -3.60 -2.95 4.14
C PRO A 43 -2.89 -4.32 4.16
N GLU A 44 -2.84 -4.99 5.30
CA GLU A 44 -2.29 -6.33 5.46
C GLU A 44 -3.17 -7.45 4.89
N ASN A 45 -4.40 -7.13 4.47
CA ASN A 45 -5.36 -8.17 4.09
C ASN A 45 -4.85 -8.99 2.90
N HIS A 46 -4.96 -10.31 3.00
CA HIS A 46 -4.46 -11.29 2.03
C HIS A 46 -2.94 -11.24 1.75
N LEU A 47 -2.13 -10.61 2.61
CA LEU A 47 -0.68 -10.60 2.48
C LEU A 47 -0.04 -11.77 3.23
N SER A 48 0.98 -12.37 2.60
CA SER A 48 1.93 -13.23 3.30
C SER A 48 2.84 -12.38 4.19
N TYR A 49 3.57 -13.03 5.11
CA TYR A 49 4.52 -12.33 5.98
C TYR A 49 5.58 -11.54 5.20
N SER A 50 6.15 -12.12 4.14
CA SER A 50 7.10 -11.43 3.27
C SER A 50 6.47 -10.22 2.57
N ASN A 51 5.22 -10.33 2.15
CA ASN A 51 4.51 -9.23 1.51
C ASN A 51 4.11 -8.13 2.50
N MET A 52 3.85 -8.45 3.78
CA MET A 52 3.68 -7.42 4.81
C MET A 52 4.95 -6.59 5.01
N ASN A 53 6.14 -7.19 4.93
CA ASN A 53 7.39 -6.43 4.94
C ASN A 53 7.46 -5.44 3.76
N ASN A 54 7.16 -5.91 2.54
CA ASN A 54 7.13 -5.04 1.37
C ASN A 54 6.12 -3.90 1.52
N LEU A 55 4.94 -4.19 2.08
CA LEU A 55 3.94 -3.17 2.38
C LEU A 55 4.48 -2.11 3.34
N SER A 56 5.13 -2.52 4.44
CA SER A 56 5.74 -1.59 5.41
C SER A 56 6.77 -0.68 4.72
N ASP A 57 7.60 -1.24 3.84
CA ASP A 57 8.62 -0.46 3.12
C ASP A 57 7.95 0.56 2.18
N ILE A 58 6.92 0.16 1.43
CA ILE A 58 6.13 1.05 0.56
C ILE A 58 5.53 2.21 1.36
N ILE A 59 4.92 1.93 2.51
CA ILE A 59 4.31 2.94 3.37
C ILE A 59 5.41 3.88 3.91
N GLN A 60 6.51 3.33 4.43
CA GLN A 60 7.59 4.10 5.04
C GLN A 60 8.26 5.06 4.05
N VAL A 61 8.50 4.63 2.81
CA VAL A 61 9.00 5.49 1.73
C VAL A 61 8.06 6.67 1.47
N ASN A 62 6.75 6.44 1.53
CA ASN A 62 5.74 7.47 1.25
C ASN A 62 5.44 8.38 2.45
N SER A 63 5.59 7.89 3.69
CA SER A 63 5.42 8.66 4.93
C SER A 63 6.43 9.79 5.09
N ASN A 64 7.60 9.70 4.45
CA ASN A 64 8.66 10.73 4.53
C ASN A 64 8.32 12.03 3.78
N LYS A 65 7.19 12.08 3.07
CA LYS A 65 6.68 13.28 2.40
C LYS A 65 6.07 14.23 3.44
N LYS A 66 6.81 15.27 3.81
CA LYS A 66 6.56 16.22 4.93
C LYS A 66 5.16 16.88 5.04
N SER A 67 4.26 16.72 4.08
CA SER A 67 3.00 17.48 4.02
C SER A 67 1.72 16.65 4.04
N SER A 68 1.82 15.34 4.24
CA SER A 68 0.64 14.44 4.35
C SER A 68 0.74 13.52 5.57
N GLN A 69 -0.32 13.45 6.37
CA GLN A 69 -0.47 12.51 7.48
C GLN A 69 -1.09 11.20 6.98
N ILE A 70 -0.48 10.07 7.34
CA ILE A 70 -1.02 8.73 7.03
C ILE A 70 -1.65 8.16 8.30
N ILE A 71 -2.89 7.69 8.19
CA ILE A 71 -3.62 6.96 9.22
C ILE A 71 -3.87 5.56 8.68
N ILE A 72 -3.53 4.55 9.48
CA ILE A 72 -3.64 3.15 9.10
C ILE A 72 -4.54 2.45 10.12
N SER A 73 -5.57 1.74 9.64
CA SER A 73 -6.29 0.76 10.46
C SER A 73 -5.71 -0.62 10.18
N THR A 74 -5.52 -1.41 11.23
CA THR A 74 -4.90 -2.73 11.13
C THR A 74 -5.39 -3.64 12.26
N HIS A 75 -5.55 -4.92 11.95
CA HIS A 75 -5.71 -5.99 12.93
C HIS A 75 -4.38 -6.72 13.21
N SER A 76 -3.32 -6.37 12.48
CA SER A 76 -2.01 -7.01 12.58
C SER A 76 -1.12 -6.33 13.61
N SER A 77 -0.80 -7.05 14.68
CA SER A 77 0.23 -6.61 15.64
C SER A 77 1.60 -6.40 14.97
N PHE A 78 1.85 -7.02 13.82
CA PHE A 78 3.09 -6.82 13.08
C PHE A 78 3.19 -5.41 12.49
N VAL A 79 2.09 -4.89 11.95
CA VAL A 79 2.02 -3.53 11.38
C VAL A 79 2.12 -2.48 12.50
N LEU A 80 1.54 -2.75 13.67
CA LEU A 80 1.58 -1.82 14.81
C LEU A 80 2.97 -1.64 15.43
N ASN A 81 3.83 -2.67 15.37
CA ASN A 81 5.10 -2.71 16.10
C ASN A 81 6.33 -2.34 15.25
N LYS A 82 6.15 -2.02 13.96
CA LYS A 82 7.24 -1.81 13.01
C LYS A 82 7.18 -0.42 12.39
#